data_AF-A0A242L291-F1
#
_entry.id   AF-A0A242L291-F1
#
_cell.length_a   1.000
_cell.length_b   1.000
_cell.length_c   1.000
_cell.angle_alpha   90.00
_cell.angle_beta   90.00
_cell.angle_gamma   90.00
#
_symmetry.space_group_name_H-M   'P 1'
#
loop_
_entity.id
_entity.type
_entity.pdbx_description
1 polymer ?
#
loop_
_entity_poly.entity_id
_entity_poly.type
_entity_poly.pdbx_seq_one_letter_code
_entity_poly.pdbx_strand_id
1 'polypeptide(L)'
;MYHYLDILNFGILGLMLISLVSLILISNRIELFKQYIYSKKIFSAASDETEIYIRMLKKNNQYIFLTSISFILSNVLVSKNILNLSTFFLISGIFFLLLSLTTCFYSKESISQGYLVIAKNKSYLIYYFNNQKQQNLILSWQNKMISSLYLTLFFYMLLLISTLLMKTI
;
A
#
# COMPACT_ATOMS: atom_id res chain seq x y z
N MET A 1 23.01 21.44 14.32
CA MET A 1 22.72 20.58 13.15
C MET A 1 21.76 19.45 13.53
N TYR A 2 22.07 18.68 14.58
CA TYR A 2 21.18 17.65 15.16
C TYR A 2 19.74 18.12 15.44
N HIS A 3 19.54 19.21 16.20
CA HIS A 3 18.18 19.71 16.50
C HIS A 3 17.34 20.07 15.27
N TYR A 4 17.95 20.54 14.17
CA TYR A 4 17.21 20.86 12.94
C TYR A 4 16.82 19.60 12.18
N LEU A 5 17.67 18.57 12.18
CA LEU A 5 17.36 17.25 11.60
C LEU A 5 16.27 16.55 12.40
N ASP A 6 16.25 16.70 13.72
CA ASP A 6 15.20 16.14 14.58
C ASP A 6 13.83 16.77 14.28
N ILE A 7 13.76 18.11 14.14
CA ILE A 7 12.53 18.82 13.79
C ILE A 7 12.05 18.42 12.38
N LEU A 8 12.98 18.32 11.42
CA LEU A 8 12.69 17.89 10.05
C LEU A 8 12.15 16.45 10.02
N ASN A 9 12.77 15.53 10.77
CA ASN A 9 12.29 14.16 10.93
C ASN A 9 10.89 14.14 11.52
N PHE A 10 10.63 14.91 12.57
CA PHE A 10 9.30 14.98 13.19
C PHE A 10 8.23 15.46 12.21
N GLY A 11 8.54 16.47 11.39
CA GLY A 11 7.65 16.94 10.33
C GLY A 11 7.36 15.87 9.27
N ILE A 12 8.39 15.17 8.79
CA ILE A 12 8.25 14.07 7.82
C ILE A 12 7.39 12.94 8.41
N LEU A 13 7.64 12.57 9.66
CA LEU A 13 6.88 11.53 10.37
C LEU A 13 5.38 11.87 10.46
N GLY A 14 5.05 13.12 10.77
CA GLY A 14 3.66 13.59 10.81
C GLY A 14 2.96 13.47 9.46
N LEU A 15 3.61 13.95 8.38
CA LEU A 15 3.07 13.86 7.02
C LEU A 15 2.90 12.41 6.55
N MET A 16 3.85 11.56 6.91
CA MET A 16 3.85 10.14 6.59
C MET A 16 2.74 9.37 7.32
N LEU A 17 2.46 9.74 8.57
CA LEU A 17 1.33 9.17 9.31
C LEU A 17 0.00 9.53 8.65
N ILE A 18 -0.16 10.78 8.22
CA ILE A 18 -1.34 11.23 7.47
C ILE A 18 -1.50 10.42 6.16
N SER A 19 -0.41 10.21 5.42
CA SER A 19 -0.45 9.45 4.16
C SER A 19 -0.78 7.97 4.38
N LEU A 20 -0.24 7.35 5.44
CA LEU A 20 -0.53 5.96 5.82
C LEU A 20 -1.99 5.79 6.26
N VAL A 21 -2.53 6.71 7.06
CA VAL A 21 -3.95 6.66 7.48
C VAL A 21 -4.86 6.77 6.26
N SER A 22 -4.58 7.71 5.35
CA SER A 22 -5.31 7.84 4.08
C SER A 22 -5.28 6.54 3.26
N LEU A 23 -4.09 5.94 3.14
CA LEU A 23 -3.89 4.68 2.42
C LEU A 23 -4.73 3.54 3.02
N ILE A 24 -4.71 3.37 4.35
CA ILE A 24 -5.49 2.36 5.07
C ILE A 24 -7.00 2.56 4.86
N LEU A 25 -7.48 3.80 4.95
CA LEU A 25 -8.90 4.12 4.74
C LEU A 25 -9.37 3.76 3.33
N ILE A 26 -8.58 4.09 2.30
CA ILE A 26 -8.89 3.76 0.90
C ILE A 26 -8.85 2.24 0.68
N SER A 27 -7.82 1.58 1.23
CA SER A 27 -7.66 0.12 1.17
C SER A 27 -8.87 -0.60 1.78
N ASN A 28 -9.33 -0.14 2.94
CA ASN A 28 -10.49 -0.70 3.63
C ASN A 28 -11.78 -0.53 2.83
N ARG A 29 -11.97 0.60 2.12
CA ARG A 29 -13.14 0.78 1.25
C ARG A 29 -13.19 -0.25 0.12
N ILE A 30 -12.04 -0.52 -0.52
CA ILE A 30 -11.94 -1.52 -1.58
C ILE A 30 -12.21 -2.93 -1.02
N GLU A 31 -11.70 -3.22 0.17
CA GLU A 31 -11.91 -4.52 0.83
C GLU A 31 -13.39 -4.75 1.20
N LEU A 32 -14.06 -3.74 1.77
CA LEU A 32 -15.50 -3.80 2.05
C LEU A 32 -16.32 -4.04 0.79
N PHE A 33 -15.92 -3.42 -0.33
CA PHE A 33 -16.56 -3.66 -1.61
C PHE A 33 -16.40 -5.11 -2.11
N LYS A 34 -15.19 -5.69 -1.97
CA LYS A 34 -14.95 -7.11 -2.28
C LYS A 34 -15.78 -8.04 -1.40
N GLN A 35 -15.87 -7.75 -0.10
CA GLN A 35 -16.70 -8.52 0.84
C GLN A 35 -18.19 -8.45 0.49
N TYR A 36 -18.67 -7.28 0.08
CA TYR A 36 -20.04 -7.11 -0.40
C TYR A 36 -20.34 -7.97 -1.62
N ILE A 37 -19.50 -7.94 -2.66
CA ILE A 37 -19.65 -8.78 -3.86
C ILE A 37 -19.71 -10.26 -3.45
N TYR A 38 -18.82 -10.66 -2.55
CA TYR A 38 -18.76 -12.03 -2.07
C TYR A 38 -20.06 -12.44 -1.35
N SER A 39 -20.57 -11.60 -0.45
CA SER A 39 -21.80 -11.87 0.31
C SER A 39 -23.01 -12.07 -0.60
N LYS A 40 -23.04 -11.36 -1.74
CA LYS A 40 -24.12 -11.45 -2.72
C LYS A 40 -23.95 -12.55 -3.76
N LYS A 41 -22.84 -13.31 -3.72
CA LYS A 41 -22.49 -14.35 -4.71
C LYS A 41 -22.50 -13.87 -6.16
N ILE A 42 -22.14 -12.61 -6.39
CA ILE A 42 -22.11 -12.00 -7.74
C ILE A 42 -20.71 -12.18 -8.31
N PHE A 43 -20.32 -13.41 -8.65
CA PHE A 43 -18.99 -13.69 -9.19
C PHE A 43 -18.99 -14.95 -10.04
N SER A 44 -18.07 -15.02 -11.00
CA SER A 44 -17.79 -16.21 -11.80
C SER A 44 -16.49 -16.87 -11.36
N ALA A 45 -16.31 -18.15 -11.70
CA ALA A 45 -15.03 -18.82 -11.55
C ALA A 45 -13.96 -18.14 -12.42
N ALA A 46 -12.75 -18.04 -11.90
CA ALA A 46 -11.59 -17.61 -12.65
C ALA A 46 -11.12 -18.70 -13.63
N SER A 47 -10.69 -18.32 -14.84
CA SER A 47 -10.05 -19.23 -15.79
C SER A 47 -8.56 -19.41 -15.46
N ASP A 48 -7.96 -20.51 -15.92
CA ASP A 48 -6.54 -20.82 -15.67
C ASP A 48 -5.57 -19.71 -16.16
N GLU A 49 -5.93 -18.99 -17.24
CA GLU A 49 -5.15 -17.85 -17.74
C GLU A 49 -5.08 -16.68 -16.76
N THR A 50 -6.08 -16.53 -15.90
CA THR A 50 -6.06 -15.47 -14.89
C THR A 50 -5.14 -15.81 -13.71
N GLU A 51 -4.70 -17.07 -13.55
CA GLU A 51 -3.93 -17.57 -12.38
C GLU A 51 -2.59 -16.83 -12.18
N ILE A 52 -1.94 -16.39 -13.26
CA ILE A 52 -0.68 -15.63 -13.22
C ILE A 52 -0.91 -14.23 -12.62
N TYR A 53 -1.92 -13.50 -13.10
CA TYR A 53 -2.32 -12.17 -12.57
C TYR A 53 -2.77 -12.25 -11.12
N ILE A 54 -3.47 -13.32 -10.83
CA ILE A 54 -4.05 -13.67 -9.55
C ILE A 54 -2.97 -13.86 -8.46
N ARG A 55 -1.84 -14.51 -8.75
CA ARG A 55 -0.77 -14.74 -7.78
C ARG A 55 -0.13 -13.43 -7.33
N MET A 56 -0.07 -12.44 -8.23
CA MET A 56 0.48 -11.10 -7.94
C MET A 56 -0.47 -10.23 -7.10
N LEU A 57 -1.79 -10.40 -7.21
CA LEU A 57 -2.78 -9.63 -6.44
C LEU A 57 -2.87 -10.04 -4.97
N LYS A 58 -2.26 -11.17 -4.59
CA LYS A 58 -2.25 -11.61 -3.21
C LYS A 58 -1.42 -10.63 -2.39
N LYS A 59 -1.96 -10.21 -1.25
CA LYS A 59 -1.22 -9.57 -0.14
C LYS A 59 -1.05 -8.05 -0.17
N ASN A 60 -1.72 -7.28 -1.04
CA ASN A 60 -1.60 -5.82 -1.00
C ASN A 60 -1.82 -5.22 0.41
N ASN A 61 -2.92 -5.59 1.08
CA ASN A 61 -3.20 -5.14 2.46
C ASN A 61 -2.13 -5.63 3.46
N GLN A 62 -1.52 -6.80 3.24
CA GLN A 62 -0.43 -7.29 4.08
C GLN A 62 0.85 -6.48 3.87
N TYR A 63 1.15 -6.08 2.63
CA TYR A 63 2.28 -5.20 2.33
C TYR A 63 2.10 -3.81 2.93
N ILE A 64 0.88 -3.25 2.87
CA ILE A 64 0.54 -2.00 3.55
C ILE A 64 0.71 -2.14 5.06
N PHE A 65 0.24 -3.24 5.65
CA PHE A 65 0.40 -3.51 7.08
C PHE A 65 1.87 -3.66 7.48
N LEU A 66 2.67 -4.42 6.71
CA LEU A 66 4.11 -4.56 6.94
C LEU A 66 4.86 -3.23 6.79
N THR A 67 4.41 -2.38 5.86
CA THR A 67 4.92 -1.01 5.73
C THR A 67 4.66 -0.20 7.00
N SER A 68 3.46 -0.30 7.58
CA SER A 68 3.13 0.38 8.83
C SER A 68 3.96 -0.13 10.01
N ILE A 69 4.19 -1.45 10.11
CA ILE A 69 5.07 -2.02 11.15
C ILE A 69 6.49 -1.51 10.99
N SER A 70 7.02 -1.56 9.77
CA SER A 70 8.37 -1.08 9.46
C SER A 70 8.54 0.40 9.84
N PHE A 71 7.54 1.23 9.56
CA PHE A 71 7.52 2.63 9.95
C PHE A 71 7.60 2.82 11.47
N ILE A 72 6.73 2.13 12.22
CA ILE A 72 6.70 2.22 13.68
C ILE A 72 8.04 1.78 14.28
N LEU A 73 8.59 0.65 13.80
CA LEU A 73 9.86 0.12 14.28
C LEU A 73 11.02 1.06 13.96
N SER A 74 11.11 1.57 12.74
CA SER A 74 12.14 2.55 12.36
C SER A 74 12.07 3.77 13.28
N ASN A 75 10.88 4.32 13.51
CA ASN A 75 10.73 5.54 14.29
C ASN A 75 11.15 5.37 15.76
N VAL A 76 10.74 4.26 16.40
CA VAL A 76 11.18 3.91 17.76
C VAL A 76 12.71 3.74 17.85
N LEU A 77 13.34 3.27 16.78
CA LEU A 77 14.80 3.09 16.72
C LEU A 77 15.53 4.41 16.47
N VAL A 78 14.98 5.32 15.64
CA VAL A 78 15.51 6.68 15.48
C VAL A 78 15.49 7.40 16.83
N SER A 79 14.39 7.33 17.58
CA SER A 79 14.30 7.99 18.90
C SER A 79 15.29 7.44 19.93
N LYS A 80 15.77 6.20 19.74
CA LYS A 80 16.80 5.56 20.58
C LYS A 80 18.22 5.73 20.01
N ASN A 81 18.37 6.49 18.93
CA ASN A 81 19.62 6.67 18.20
C ASN A 81 20.24 5.35 17.65
N ILE A 82 19.42 4.32 17.41
CA ILE A 82 19.85 3.04 16.83
C ILE A 82 19.70 3.11 15.30
N LEU A 83 20.57 3.90 14.68
CA LEU A 83 20.41 4.32 13.27
C LEU A 83 20.55 3.17 12.27
N ASN A 84 21.47 2.23 12.46
CA ASN A 84 21.65 1.10 11.53
C ASN A 84 20.39 0.24 11.40
N LEU A 85 19.81 -0.15 12.53
CA LEU A 85 18.59 -0.97 12.52
C LEU A 85 17.40 -0.16 12.00
N SER A 86 17.33 1.14 12.31
CA SER A 86 16.33 2.04 11.71
C SER A 86 16.42 2.08 10.19
N THR A 87 17.63 2.27 9.62
CA THR A 87 17.82 2.30 8.16
C THR A 87 17.40 0.99 7.49
N PHE A 88 17.67 -0.16 8.12
CA PHE A 88 17.20 -1.45 7.63
C PHE A 88 15.68 -1.51 7.55
N PHE A 89 14.98 -1.07 8.61
CA PHE A 89 13.53 -1.00 8.60
C PHE A 89 13.03 -0.05 7.50
N LEU A 90 13.60 1.16 7.36
CA LEU A 90 13.22 2.08 6.28
C LEU A 90 13.31 1.45 4.89
N ILE A 91 14.41 0.75 4.59
CA ILE A 91 14.61 0.05 3.32
C ILE A 91 13.55 -1.05 3.13
N SER A 92 13.29 -1.85 4.17
CA SER A 92 12.24 -2.88 4.09
C SER A 92 10.83 -2.28 3.88
N GLY A 93 10.54 -1.11 4.48
CA GLY A 93 9.28 -0.41 4.29
C GLY A 93 9.10 0.08 2.86
N ILE A 94 10.16 0.64 2.26
CA ILE A 94 10.19 1.01 0.84
C ILE A 94 9.95 -0.23 -0.04
N PHE A 95 10.60 -1.35 0.25
CA PHE A 95 10.41 -2.60 -0.49
C PHE A 95 8.96 -3.07 -0.45
N PHE A 96 8.31 -3.06 0.73
CA PHE A 96 6.89 -3.43 0.84
C PHE A 96 5.96 -2.45 0.13
N LEU A 97 6.26 -1.15 0.13
CA LEU A 97 5.51 -0.15 -0.65
C LEU A 97 5.60 -0.39 -2.15
N LEU A 98 6.78 -0.76 -2.65
CA LEU A 98 6.97 -1.09 -4.07
C LEU A 98 6.15 -2.34 -4.47
N LEU A 99 6.14 -3.38 -3.62
CA LEU A 99 5.28 -4.53 -3.83
C LEU A 99 3.79 -4.16 -3.79
N SER A 100 3.38 -3.28 -2.86
CA SER A 100 2.00 -2.77 -2.81
C SER A 100 1.63 -2.01 -4.10
N LEU A 101 2.52 -1.16 -4.60
CA LEU A 101 2.36 -0.42 -5.86
C LEU A 101 2.13 -1.35 -7.05
N THR A 102 2.95 -2.39 -7.22
CA THR A 102 2.77 -3.34 -8.34
C THR A 102 1.41 -4.02 -8.26
N THR A 103 0.99 -4.48 -7.09
CA THR A 103 -0.34 -5.09 -6.91
C THR A 103 -1.49 -4.12 -7.21
N CYS A 104 -1.35 -2.84 -6.84
CA CYS A 104 -2.34 -1.81 -7.14
C CYS A 104 -2.46 -1.52 -8.64
N PHE A 105 -1.34 -1.50 -9.38
CA PHE A 105 -1.37 -1.33 -10.83
C PHE A 105 -2.10 -2.46 -11.53
N TYR A 106 -1.81 -3.71 -11.18
CA TYR A 106 -2.54 -4.87 -11.71
C TYR A 106 -4.04 -4.83 -11.37
N SER A 107 -4.39 -4.39 -10.16
CA SER A 107 -5.79 -4.21 -9.80
C SER A 107 -6.45 -3.11 -10.63
N LYS A 108 -5.76 -1.98 -10.87
CA LYS A 108 -6.28 -0.90 -11.71
C LYS A 108 -6.51 -1.37 -13.14
N GLU A 109 -5.56 -2.13 -13.69
CA GLU A 109 -5.65 -2.67 -15.05
C GLU A 109 -6.85 -3.59 -15.21
N SER A 110 -7.02 -4.59 -14.35
CA SER A 110 -8.21 -5.47 -14.36
C SER A 110 -9.51 -4.68 -14.28
N ILE A 111 -9.61 -3.72 -13.35
CA ILE A 111 -10.83 -2.89 -13.21
C ILE A 111 -11.06 -2.07 -14.48
N SER A 112 -10.02 -1.55 -15.13
CA SER A 112 -10.17 -0.82 -16.39
C SER A 112 -10.67 -1.69 -17.54
N GLN A 113 -10.32 -2.99 -17.53
CA GLN A 113 -10.82 -3.99 -18.46
C GLN A 113 -12.25 -4.47 -18.14
N GLY A 114 -12.89 -3.95 -17.08
CA GLY A 114 -14.29 -4.24 -16.76
C GLY A 114 -14.49 -5.40 -15.79
N TYR A 115 -13.44 -5.89 -15.12
CA TYR A 115 -13.58 -6.93 -14.11
C TYR A 115 -12.72 -6.70 -12.86
N LEU A 116 -13.13 -7.29 -11.75
CA LEU A 116 -12.40 -7.26 -10.49
C LEU A 116 -12.05 -8.69 -10.08
N VAL A 117 -10.76 -8.93 -9.87
CA VAL A 117 -10.27 -10.21 -9.35
C VAL A 117 -10.35 -10.20 -7.81
N ILE A 118 -11.01 -11.22 -7.25
CA ILE A 118 -11.19 -11.43 -5.82
C ILE A 118 -10.50 -12.74 -5.44
N ALA A 119 -9.42 -12.65 -4.66
CA ALA A 119 -8.72 -13.80 -4.13
C ALA A 119 -9.28 -14.20 -2.77
N LYS A 120 -9.68 -15.47 -2.59
CA LYS A 120 -10.08 -16.02 -1.29
C LYS A 120 -9.51 -17.41 -1.08
N ASN A 121 -8.77 -17.60 0.00
CA ASN A 121 -8.07 -18.86 0.32
C ASN A 121 -7.14 -19.34 -0.80
N LYS A 122 -7.60 -20.35 -1.55
CA LYS A 122 -6.90 -21.01 -2.68
C LYS A 122 -7.65 -20.82 -4.01
N SER A 123 -8.79 -20.13 -4.01
CA SER A 123 -9.60 -19.92 -5.21
C SER A 123 -9.70 -18.44 -5.56
N TYR A 124 -10.00 -18.21 -6.84
CA TYR A 124 -10.08 -16.89 -7.41
C TYR A 124 -11.41 -16.73 -8.11
N LEU A 125 -11.99 -15.57 -7.90
CA LEU A 125 -13.33 -15.24 -8.34
C LEU A 125 -13.23 -13.95 -9.15
N ILE A 126 -13.94 -13.91 -10.27
CA ILE A 126 -13.99 -12.74 -11.13
C ILE A 126 -15.36 -12.09 -10.96
N TYR A 127 -15.37 -10.79 -10.74
CA TYR A 127 -16.58 -9.99 -10.77
C TYR A 127 -16.55 -9.10 -12.00
N TYR A 128 -17.53 -9.26 -12.90
CA TYR A 128 -17.70 -8.38 -14.05
C TYR A 128 -18.57 -7.17 -13.67
N PHE A 129 -18.12 -5.97 -14.05
CA PHE A 129 -18.88 -4.75 -13.80
C PHE A 129 -20.05 -4.64 -14.77
N ASN A 130 -21.28 -4.73 -14.25
CA ASN A 130 -22.48 -4.50 -15.05
C ASN A 130 -22.84 -3.01 -15.18
N ASN A 131 -22.23 -2.14 -14.37
CA ASN A 131 -22.55 -0.70 -14.33
C ASN A 131 -21.27 0.14 -14.43
N GLN A 132 -21.18 0.94 -15.50
CA GLN A 132 -20.05 1.85 -15.74
C GLN A 132 -19.81 2.83 -14.59
N LYS A 133 -20.86 3.34 -13.94
CA LYS A 133 -20.73 4.27 -12.81
C LYS A 133 -19.99 3.62 -11.63
N GLN A 134 -20.28 2.34 -11.38
CA GLN A 134 -19.64 1.57 -10.31
C GLN A 134 -18.17 1.29 -10.64
N GLN A 135 -17.87 0.91 -11.87
CA GLN A 135 -16.50 0.71 -12.35
C GLN A 135 -15.67 2.01 -12.18
N ASN A 136 -16.18 3.15 -12.66
CA ASN A 136 -15.50 4.44 -12.56
C ASN A 136 -15.25 4.86 -11.10
N LEU A 137 -16.21 4.60 -10.21
CA LEU A 137 -16.07 4.90 -8.80
C LEU A 137 -14.95 4.09 -8.14
N ILE A 138 -14.84 2.80 -8.45
CA ILE A 138 -13.78 1.94 -7.90
C ILE A 138 -12.42 2.26 -8.54
N LEU A 139 -12.37 2.58 -9.84
CA LEU A 139 -11.16 3.12 -10.48
C LEU A 139 -10.68 4.38 -9.79
N SER A 140 -11.60 5.28 -9.40
CA SER A 140 -11.24 6.49 -8.66
C SER A 140 -10.59 6.17 -7.31
N TRP A 141 -11.06 5.13 -6.61
CA TRP A 141 -10.46 4.68 -5.36
C TRP A 141 -9.07 4.07 -5.57
N GLN A 142 -8.89 3.25 -6.60
CA GLN A 142 -7.58 2.70 -6.95
C GLN A 142 -6.57 3.79 -7.33
N ASN A 143 -6.98 4.80 -8.10
CA ASN A 143 -6.11 5.92 -8.43
C ASN A 143 -5.68 6.71 -7.18
N LYS A 144 -6.61 6.93 -6.24
CA LYS A 144 -6.29 7.56 -4.94
C LYS A 144 -5.33 6.69 -4.12
N MET A 145 -5.51 5.37 -4.14
CA MET A 145 -4.62 4.41 -3.48
C MET A 145 -3.20 4.49 -4.03
N ILE A 146 -3.03 4.44 -5.35
CA ILE A 146 -1.73 4.58 -6.03
C ILE A 146 -1.07 5.92 -5.68
N SER A 147 -1.84 7.02 -5.72
CA SER A 147 -1.33 8.35 -5.36
C SER A 147 -0.86 8.41 -3.90
N SER A 148 -1.61 7.79 -2.98
CA SER A 148 -1.26 7.70 -1.57
C SER A 148 -0.01 6.84 -1.33
N LEU A 149 0.18 5.77 -2.12
CA LEU A 149 1.39 4.94 -2.07
C LEU A 149 2.62 5.72 -2.53
N TYR A 150 2.54 6.46 -3.64
CA TYR A 150 3.64 7.32 -4.09
C TYR A 150 4.00 8.39 -3.07
N LEU A 151 2.99 9.05 -2.49
CA LEU A 151 3.22 10.06 -1.47
C LEU A 151 3.90 9.46 -0.23
N THR A 152 3.48 8.28 0.20
CA THR A 152 4.09 7.57 1.34
C THR A 152 5.51 7.15 1.03
N LEU A 153 5.78 6.67 -0.19
CA LEU A 153 7.12 6.31 -0.64
C LEU A 153 8.04 7.52 -0.67
N PHE A 154 7.56 8.67 -1.14
CA PHE A 154 8.31 9.92 -1.10
C PHE A 154 8.74 10.29 0.33
N PHE A 155 7.82 10.24 1.30
CA PHE A 155 8.17 10.51 2.70
C PHE A 155 9.14 9.48 3.30
N TYR A 156 9.00 8.19 2.96
CA TYR A 156 9.97 7.15 3.34
C TYR A 156 11.38 7.48 2.85
N MET A 157 11.51 7.92 1.59
CA MET A 157 12.80 8.27 1.01
C MET A 157 13.41 9.50 1.69
N LEU A 158 12.60 10.52 2.00
CA LEU A 158 13.07 11.68 2.76
C LEU A 158 13.57 11.29 4.15
N LEU A 159 12.83 10.43 4.85
CA LEU A 159 13.20 9.95 6.18
C LEU A 159 14.49 9.10 6.13
N LEU A 160 14.65 8.28 5.09
CA LEU A 160 15.88 7.51 4.86
C LEU A 160 17.09 8.43 4.65
N ILE A 161 16.97 9.43 3.78
CA ILE A 161 18.05 10.40 3.53
C ILE A 161 18.43 11.12 4.82
N SER A 162 17.45 11.61 5.57
CA SER A 162 17.69 12.29 6.84
C SER A 162 18.36 11.39 7.89
N THR A 163 17.92 10.13 7.99
CA THR A 163 18.53 9.15 8.91
C THR A 163 19.97 8.83 8.51
N LEU A 164 20.27 8.76 7.21
CA LEU A 164 21.63 8.58 6.71
C LEU A 164 22.50 9.82 7.00
N LEU A 165 21.97 11.03 6.85
CA LEU A 165 22.67 12.26 7.20
C LEU A 165 23.02 12.32 8.70
N MET A 166 22.07 11.95 9.57
CA MET A 166 22.34 11.85 11.03
C MET A 166 23.45 10.86 11.36
N LYS A 167 23.64 9.80 10.56
CA LYS A 167 24.73 8.84 10.75
C LYS A 167 26.10 9.40 10.37
N THR A 168 26.14 10.39 9.48
CA THR A 168 27.39 10.99 8.97
C THR A 168 27.89 12.21 9.76
N ILE A 169 27.03 12.84 10.57
CA ILE A 169 27.31 14.05 11.34
C ILE A 169 27.60 13.68 12.79
#